data_AF-A0A1Y3B7V0-F1
#
_entry.id   AF-A0A1Y3B7V0-F1
#
_cell.length_a   1.000
_cell.length_b   1.000
_cell.length_c   1.000
_cell.angle_alpha   90.00
_cell.angle_beta   90.00
_cell.angle_gamma   90.00
#
_symmetry.space_group_name_H-M   'P 1'
#
loop_
_entity.id
_entity.type
_entity.pdbx_description
1 polymer ?
#
loop_
_entity_poly.entity_id
_entity_poly.type
_entity_poly.pdbx_seq_one_letter_code
_entity_poly.pdbx_strand_id
1 'polypeptide(L)'
;MFSSIKFLTISILLSISCSFVISASNDNIINAKVERTIDISSQLVTITSQVVVLNKGSQAAKEYLIQFGDSRHDENLSYLSVSRVDSSAKKKDILKVSKNSNSGASVASYKIDLGEFAIPSGSSIQLEIEATFTHLLDPYPIEINQADRQLVVYNGRIYFPTPYMTETQTTRVRLPSSTGAESYTKLRPVTYSDRFINYGPYDKIPPTNDAAESGNEELRVHVENNTPFLTVESLSRTIQISHWAGAISVEETLDVVHTGAKLKGPFSRYEYQREPVSNGVSSIRSWKTRLPAGAHDIYYRDEIGNISTSNVRMSSSSVYVDIKPRFPLFGGWKTKYILGYTLPAKNNLFALNTNTLTNGDYILRMPFIDHIYDNMVIDQATVRIILPEGANDFRVTHPYDVKREPDELFYSYLDTIGRPVIVLSKKNLVEWHIQPFELRYNYKPFYLLQEPLLIVGSIFGLCILVMALVRTKISLDDK
;
A
#
# COMPACT_ATOMS: atom_id res chain seq x y z
N MET A 1 31.55 -14.81 62.96
CA MET A 1 30.95 -15.92 62.19
C MET A 1 29.44 -15.77 61.90
N PHE A 2 28.77 -14.67 62.28
CA PHE A 2 27.33 -14.46 62.05
C PHE A 2 26.95 -13.44 60.95
N SER A 3 27.93 -12.81 60.30
CA SER A 3 27.69 -11.82 59.24
C SER A 3 27.71 -12.44 57.83
N SER A 4 28.60 -13.41 57.57
CA SER A 4 28.71 -14.08 56.26
C SER A 4 27.54 -15.01 55.90
N ILE A 5 26.76 -15.46 56.88
CA ILE A 5 25.61 -16.35 56.64
C ILE A 5 24.38 -15.57 56.15
N LYS A 6 24.24 -14.28 56.50
CA LYS A 6 23.14 -13.42 56.01
C LYS A 6 23.34 -12.98 54.56
N PHE A 7 24.58 -12.81 54.11
CA PHE A 7 24.86 -12.49 52.70
C PHE A 7 24.65 -13.70 51.78
N LEU A 8 24.92 -14.92 52.26
CA LEU A 8 24.69 -16.14 51.47
C LEU A 8 23.20 -16.44 51.29
N THR A 9 22.36 -16.21 52.32
CA THR A 9 20.91 -16.44 52.22
C THR A 9 20.20 -15.37 51.38
N ILE A 10 20.67 -14.12 51.39
CA ILE A 10 20.16 -13.07 50.50
C ILE A 10 20.56 -13.35 49.05
N SER A 11 21.76 -13.85 48.79
CA SER A 11 22.20 -14.21 47.43
C SER A 11 21.44 -15.42 46.86
N ILE A 12 21.04 -16.38 47.71
CA ILE A 12 20.27 -17.56 47.29
C ILE A 12 18.79 -17.19 47.05
N LEU A 13 18.20 -16.27 47.83
CA LEU A 13 16.86 -15.74 47.55
C LEU A 13 16.82 -14.81 46.32
N LEU A 14 17.92 -14.09 46.03
CA LEU A 14 18.01 -13.25 44.83
C LEU A 14 18.27 -14.07 43.54
N SER A 15 18.90 -15.25 43.64
CA SER A 15 19.05 -16.16 42.50
C SER A 15 17.78 -16.93 42.15
N ILE A 16 16.81 -17.03 43.07
CA ILE A 16 15.51 -17.69 42.83
C ILE A 16 14.46 -16.69 42.30
N SER A 17 14.74 -15.38 42.38
CA SER A 17 13.88 -14.32 41.83
C SER A 17 14.33 -13.79 40.46
N CYS A 18 15.37 -14.39 39.86
CA CYS A 18 15.71 -14.21 38.46
C CYS A 18 14.74 -15.02 37.59
N SER A 19 13.57 -14.42 37.38
CA SER A 19 12.79 -14.46 36.14
C SER A 19 12.89 -15.77 35.36
N PHE A 20 12.15 -16.77 35.81
CA PHE A 20 11.39 -17.60 34.89
C PHE A 20 10.44 -16.68 34.11
N VAL A 21 10.94 -16.01 33.07
CA VAL A 21 10.11 -15.71 31.91
C VAL A 21 9.92 -17.06 31.24
N ILE A 22 8.95 -17.82 31.75
CA ILE A 22 8.35 -18.91 30.98
C ILE A 22 7.78 -18.20 29.77
N SER A 23 8.50 -18.25 28.64
CA SER A 23 7.85 -18.18 27.34
C SER A 23 6.74 -19.22 27.41
N ALA A 24 5.50 -18.76 27.58
CA ALA A 24 4.34 -19.63 27.67
C ALA A 24 4.42 -20.59 26.49
N SER A 25 4.61 -21.88 26.78
CA SER A 25 4.58 -22.90 25.76
C SER A 25 3.21 -22.81 25.09
N ASN A 26 3.23 -22.55 23.79
CA ASN A 26 2.05 -22.44 22.93
C ASN A 26 1.31 -23.78 22.77
N ASP A 27 1.72 -24.84 23.49
CA ASP A 27 1.22 -26.22 23.42
C ASP A 27 -0.29 -26.36 23.72
N ASN A 28 -0.90 -25.33 24.29
CA ASN A 28 -2.31 -25.32 24.65
C ASN A 28 -3.25 -24.86 23.51
N ILE A 29 -2.73 -24.24 22.46
CA ILE A 29 -3.52 -23.75 21.33
C ILE A 29 -3.27 -24.65 20.12
N ILE A 30 -4.35 -25.06 19.46
CA ILE A 30 -4.30 -25.98 18.31
C ILE A 30 -5.17 -25.42 17.19
N ASN A 31 -4.68 -25.53 15.96
CA ASN A 31 -5.48 -25.22 14.77
C ASN A 31 -6.29 -26.48 14.40
N ALA A 32 -7.58 -26.51 14.71
CA ALA A 32 -8.43 -27.67 14.42
C ALA A 32 -8.62 -27.87 12.91
N LYS A 33 -8.79 -26.77 12.16
CA LYS A 33 -8.96 -26.79 10.71
C LYS A 33 -8.31 -25.55 10.09
N VAL A 34 -7.54 -25.77 9.03
CA VAL A 34 -6.96 -24.69 8.21
C VAL A 34 -7.34 -24.90 6.75
N GLU A 35 -8.03 -23.92 6.17
CA GLU A 35 -8.28 -23.84 4.74
C GLU A 35 -7.53 -22.64 4.18
N ARG A 36 -6.47 -22.91 3.41
CA ARG A 36 -5.61 -21.87 2.84
C ARG A 36 -5.83 -21.78 1.33
N THR A 37 -6.12 -20.60 0.83
CA THR A 37 -6.17 -20.30 -0.62
C THR A 37 -5.05 -19.34 -0.98
N ILE A 38 -4.20 -19.72 -1.92
CA ILE A 38 -3.12 -18.89 -2.48
C ILE A 38 -3.55 -18.50 -3.89
N ASP A 39 -3.86 -17.23 -4.11
CA ASP A 39 -4.22 -16.68 -5.40
C ASP A 39 -3.01 -16.07 -6.09
N ILE A 40 -2.57 -16.69 -7.19
CA ILE A 40 -1.47 -16.21 -8.04
C ILE A 40 -1.97 -15.81 -9.44
N SER A 41 -3.27 -15.48 -9.54
CA SER A 41 -3.90 -15.15 -10.81
C SER A 41 -3.53 -13.80 -11.39
N SER A 42 -3.08 -12.87 -10.56
CA SER A 42 -2.63 -11.53 -10.94
C SER A 42 -1.12 -11.40 -10.73
N GLN A 43 -0.57 -10.18 -10.79
CA GLN A 43 0.81 -9.92 -10.36
C GLN A 43 0.98 -9.94 -8.83
N LEU A 44 -0.11 -9.77 -8.09
CA LEU A 44 -0.16 -9.88 -6.63
C LEU A 44 -0.36 -11.34 -6.22
N VAL A 45 0.25 -11.72 -5.11
CA VAL A 45 -0.04 -12.98 -4.43
C VAL A 45 -0.92 -12.68 -3.23
N THR A 46 -2.15 -13.19 -3.24
CA THR A 46 -3.07 -13.03 -2.11
C THR A 46 -3.26 -14.37 -1.43
N ILE A 47 -3.00 -14.42 -0.13
CA ILE A 47 -3.16 -15.61 0.70
C ILE A 47 -4.32 -15.38 1.67
N THR A 48 -5.39 -16.13 1.49
CA THR A 48 -6.55 -16.15 2.40
C THR A 48 -6.54 -17.45 3.19
N SER A 49 -6.42 -17.37 4.50
CA SER A 49 -6.41 -18.54 5.40
C SER A 49 -7.59 -18.46 6.36
N GLN A 50 -8.49 -19.44 6.28
CA GLN A 50 -9.55 -19.64 7.28
C GLN A 50 -9.05 -20.64 8.31
N VAL A 51 -8.91 -20.20 9.55
CA VAL A 51 -8.33 -20.98 10.63
C VAL A 51 -9.35 -21.11 11.77
N VAL A 52 -9.67 -22.35 12.13
CA VAL A 52 -10.44 -22.66 13.34
C VAL A 52 -9.46 -22.92 14.47
N VAL A 53 -9.32 -21.95 15.36
CA VAL A 53 -8.40 -22.00 16.51
C VAL A 53 -9.15 -22.57 17.71
N LEU A 54 -8.61 -23.63 18.32
CA LEU A 54 -9.14 -24.31 19.49
C LEU A 54 -8.20 -24.10 20.68
N ASN A 55 -8.74 -23.66 21.82
CA ASN A 55 -7.98 -23.55 23.05
C ASN A 55 -8.18 -24.80 23.93
N LYS A 56 -7.15 -25.64 24.06
CA LYS A 56 -7.13 -26.80 24.97
C LYS A 56 -6.51 -26.47 26.34
N GLY A 57 -6.03 -25.23 26.54
CA GLY A 57 -5.49 -24.76 27.82
C GLY A 57 -6.57 -24.50 28.86
N SER A 58 -6.15 -24.36 30.12
CA SER A 58 -7.03 -24.03 31.25
C SER A 58 -7.39 -22.55 31.34
N GLN A 59 -6.57 -21.67 30.74
CA GLN A 59 -6.78 -20.22 30.73
C GLN A 59 -7.31 -19.75 29.38
N ALA A 60 -8.04 -18.63 29.38
CA ALA A 60 -8.54 -18.02 28.15
C ALA A 60 -7.38 -17.43 27.32
N ALA A 61 -7.29 -17.83 26.05
CA ALA A 61 -6.26 -17.33 25.13
C ALA A 61 -6.66 -15.95 24.60
N LYS A 62 -5.84 -14.94 24.87
CA LYS A 62 -6.07 -13.55 24.43
C LYS A 62 -5.30 -13.18 23.16
N GLU A 63 -4.35 -14.02 22.78
CA GLU A 63 -3.38 -13.71 21.73
C GLU A 63 -3.22 -14.93 20.82
N TYR A 64 -3.01 -14.67 19.53
CA TYR A 64 -2.72 -15.69 18.53
C TYR A 64 -1.59 -15.23 17.62
N LEU A 65 -0.67 -16.13 17.27
CA LEU A 65 0.49 -15.83 16.44
C LEU A 65 0.35 -16.41 15.03
N ILE A 66 0.72 -15.62 14.02
CA ILE A 66 0.79 -16.07 12.62
C ILE A 66 2.18 -15.79 12.05
N GLN A 67 2.58 -16.61 11.08
CA GLN A 67 3.86 -16.54 10.38
C GLN A 67 3.62 -16.80 8.89
N PHE A 68 4.52 -16.31 8.03
CA PHE A 68 4.50 -16.61 6.60
C PHE A 68 5.64 -17.53 6.15
N GLY A 69 6.54 -17.88 7.08
CA GLY A 69 7.46 -19.00 6.98
C GLY A 69 8.80 -18.70 6.30
N ASP A 70 8.96 -17.58 5.60
CA ASP A 70 10.25 -17.17 5.04
C ASP A 70 10.44 -15.65 5.14
N SER A 71 11.70 -15.21 5.05
CA SER A 71 12.02 -13.78 5.04
C SER A 71 11.46 -13.08 3.81
N ARG A 72 11.33 -13.80 2.68
CA ARG A 72 10.85 -13.25 1.41
C ARG A 72 9.39 -12.80 1.49
N HIS A 73 8.50 -13.59 2.08
CA HIS A 73 7.11 -13.19 2.29
C HIS A 73 7.04 -12.04 3.30
N ASP A 74 7.86 -12.05 4.35
CA ASP A 74 7.87 -10.99 5.35
C ASP A 74 8.32 -9.63 4.79
N GLU A 75 9.34 -9.62 3.93
CA GLU A 75 9.85 -8.41 3.27
C GLU A 75 8.86 -7.84 2.25
N ASN A 76 8.12 -8.71 1.58
CA ASN A 76 7.20 -8.34 0.50
C ASN A 76 5.72 -8.24 0.93
N LEU A 77 5.42 -8.43 2.22
CA LEU A 77 4.08 -8.24 2.76
C LEU A 77 3.66 -6.78 2.64
N SER A 78 2.60 -6.52 1.85
CA SER A 78 2.06 -5.17 1.68
C SER A 78 0.88 -4.91 2.60
N TYR A 79 -0.07 -5.85 2.66
CA TYR A 79 -1.30 -5.69 3.43
C TYR A 79 -1.61 -6.95 4.22
N LEU A 80 -2.04 -6.78 5.46
CA LEU A 80 -2.46 -7.85 6.36
C LEU A 80 -3.72 -7.44 7.10
N SER A 81 -4.78 -8.21 6.91
CA SER A 81 -6.04 -8.07 7.62
C SER A 81 -6.39 -9.39 8.29
N VAL A 82 -6.83 -9.32 9.54
CA VAL A 82 -7.31 -10.49 10.28
C VAL A 82 -8.67 -10.14 10.83
N SER A 83 -9.65 -10.99 10.56
CA SER A 83 -11.00 -10.83 11.06
C SER A 83 -11.52 -12.08 11.74
N ARG A 84 -12.30 -11.90 12.80
CA ARG A 84 -13.12 -12.96 13.37
C ARG A 84 -14.36 -13.13 12.49
N VAL A 85 -14.67 -14.36 12.12
CA VAL A 85 -15.91 -14.69 11.40
C VAL A 85 -16.93 -15.24 12.38
N ASP A 86 -18.06 -14.56 12.50
CA ASP A 86 -19.23 -15.11 13.17
C ASP A 86 -20.22 -15.64 12.13
N SER A 87 -20.22 -16.97 11.95
CA SER A 87 -21.08 -17.67 10.99
C SER A 87 -22.58 -17.52 11.30
N SER A 88 -22.95 -17.26 12.56
CA SER A 88 -24.35 -17.09 12.96
C SER A 88 -24.86 -15.68 12.62
N ALA A 89 -24.01 -14.67 12.81
CA ALA A 89 -24.36 -13.26 12.57
C ALA A 89 -23.98 -12.75 11.16
N LYS A 90 -23.26 -13.56 10.35
CA LYS A 90 -22.64 -13.14 9.08
C LYS A 90 -21.84 -11.83 9.22
N LYS A 91 -21.19 -11.66 10.37
CA LYS A 91 -20.42 -10.47 10.71
C LYS A 91 -18.93 -10.82 10.73
N LYS A 92 -18.11 -9.90 10.22
CA LYS A 92 -16.65 -9.95 10.34
C LYS A 92 -16.19 -8.81 11.24
N ASP A 93 -15.49 -9.15 12.32
CA ASP A 93 -14.90 -8.18 13.24
C ASP A 93 -13.39 -8.11 13.00
N ILE A 94 -12.89 -6.95 12.56
CA ILE A 94 -11.46 -6.74 12.27
C ILE A 94 -10.68 -6.69 13.59
N LEU A 95 -9.62 -7.49 13.68
CA LEU A 95 -8.76 -7.61 14.85
C LEU A 95 -7.50 -6.77 14.69
N LYS A 96 -6.91 -6.36 15.81
CA LYS A 96 -5.64 -5.62 15.81
C LYS A 96 -4.48 -6.59 15.63
N VAL A 97 -3.59 -6.26 14.71
CA VAL A 97 -2.39 -7.04 14.41
C VAL A 97 -1.17 -6.18 14.66
N SER A 98 -0.18 -6.76 15.33
CA SER A 98 1.11 -6.12 15.60
C SER A 98 2.25 -7.05 15.20
N LYS A 99 3.30 -6.50 14.60
CA LYS A 99 4.51 -7.28 14.28
C LYS A 99 5.24 -7.61 15.58
N ASN A 100 5.38 -8.89 15.89
CA ASN A 100 6.10 -9.40 17.03
C ASN A 100 7.55 -9.71 16.61
N SER A 101 8.44 -8.74 16.83
CA SER A 101 9.87 -8.88 16.52
C SER A 101 10.60 -9.48 17.72
N ASN A 102 10.52 -10.80 17.90
CA ASN A 102 11.43 -11.48 18.82
C ASN A 102 12.84 -11.47 18.21
N SER A 103 13.81 -10.87 18.90
CA SER A 103 15.13 -10.50 18.38
C SER A 103 16.10 -11.68 18.09
N GLY A 104 15.59 -12.87 17.74
CA GLY A 104 16.40 -14.06 17.46
C GLY A 104 15.76 -15.10 16.54
N ALA A 105 14.55 -14.86 15.99
CA ALA A 105 13.91 -15.77 15.04
C ALA A 105 14.19 -15.34 13.59
N SER A 106 14.43 -16.29 12.68
CA SER A 106 14.70 -16.01 11.27
C SER A 106 13.47 -15.53 10.49
N VAL A 107 12.27 -15.72 11.05
CA VAL A 107 10.97 -15.41 10.43
C VAL A 107 10.19 -14.47 11.33
N ALA A 108 9.59 -13.43 10.75
CA ALA A 108 8.74 -12.51 11.49
C ALA A 108 7.46 -13.21 11.95
N SER A 109 7.03 -12.91 13.17
CA SER A 109 5.74 -13.37 13.69
C SER A 109 4.82 -12.17 13.85
N TYR A 110 3.53 -12.34 13.57
CA TYR A 110 2.52 -11.31 13.77
C TYR A 110 1.58 -11.75 14.86
N LYS A 111 1.39 -10.88 15.85
CA LYS A 111 0.55 -11.11 17.02
C LYS A 111 -0.81 -10.47 16.78
N ILE A 112 -1.84 -11.29 16.86
CA ILE A 112 -3.25 -10.91 16.79
C ILE A 112 -3.76 -10.78 18.22
N ASP A 113 -4.28 -9.60 18.54
CA ASP A 113 -4.97 -9.34 19.80
C ASP A 113 -6.45 -9.71 19.65
N LEU A 114 -6.89 -10.71 20.41
CA LEU A 114 -8.27 -11.18 20.41
C LEU A 114 -9.17 -10.29 21.28
N GLY A 115 -8.61 -9.46 22.16
CA GLY A 115 -9.35 -8.52 23.00
C GLY A 115 -10.53 -9.17 23.74
N GLU A 116 -11.74 -8.65 23.49
CA GLU A 116 -13.00 -9.15 24.04
C GLU A 116 -13.39 -10.55 23.54
N PHE A 117 -12.76 -11.01 22.46
CA PHE A 117 -12.97 -12.32 21.84
C PHE A 117 -11.92 -13.34 22.27
N ALA A 118 -11.31 -13.16 23.45
CA ALA A 118 -10.46 -14.16 24.06
C ALA A 118 -11.15 -15.52 24.06
N ILE A 119 -10.42 -16.59 23.72
CA ILE A 119 -10.99 -17.92 23.50
C ILE A 119 -11.05 -18.66 24.86
N PRO A 120 -12.23 -18.93 25.45
CA PRO A 120 -12.31 -19.74 26.66
C PRO A 120 -11.71 -21.14 26.51
N SER A 121 -11.37 -21.76 27.64
CA SER A 121 -10.94 -23.15 27.69
C SER A 121 -11.98 -24.07 27.03
N GLY A 122 -11.53 -24.95 26.13
CA GLY A 122 -12.35 -25.92 25.41
C GLY A 122 -13.18 -25.35 24.25
N SER A 123 -13.11 -24.04 24.00
CA SER A 123 -13.87 -23.39 22.92
C SER A 123 -13.02 -23.09 21.69
N SER A 124 -13.69 -22.79 20.58
CA SER A 124 -13.04 -22.45 19.31
C SER A 124 -13.53 -21.14 18.73
N ILE A 125 -12.69 -20.51 17.91
CA ILE A 125 -12.98 -19.31 17.14
C ILE A 125 -12.55 -19.50 15.69
N GLN A 126 -13.29 -18.91 14.75
CA GLN A 126 -12.91 -18.89 13.34
C GLN A 126 -12.28 -17.54 12.99
N LEU A 127 -11.04 -17.59 12.51
CA LEU A 127 -10.28 -16.45 12.03
C LEU A 127 -10.14 -16.53 10.51
N GLU A 128 -10.29 -15.39 9.84
CA GLU A 128 -9.98 -15.21 8.43
C GLU A 128 -8.81 -14.24 8.31
N ILE A 129 -7.68 -14.76 7.82
CA ILE A 129 -6.43 -14.04 7.64
C ILE A 129 -6.26 -13.78 6.15
N GLU A 130 -6.21 -12.52 5.75
CA GLU A 130 -5.98 -12.09 4.38
C GLU A 130 -4.66 -11.32 4.31
N ALA A 131 -3.70 -11.87 3.56
CA ALA A 131 -2.39 -11.27 3.36
C ALA A 131 -2.16 -11.05 1.86
N THR A 132 -1.78 -9.84 1.47
CA THR A 132 -1.42 -9.49 0.10
C THR A 132 0.07 -9.18 0.01
N PHE A 133 0.74 -9.85 -0.93
CA PHE A 133 2.16 -9.74 -1.16
C PHE A 133 2.43 -9.21 -2.57
N THR A 134 3.45 -8.37 -2.68
CA THR A 134 3.97 -7.83 -3.94
C THR A 134 5.23 -8.62 -4.32
N HIS A 135 5.67 -8.57 -5.58
CA HIS A 135 6.99 -9.10 -6.00
C HIS A 135 7.33 -10.56 -5.60
N LEU A 136 6.31 -11.42 -5.42
CA LEU A 136 6.47 -12.84 -5.10
C LEU A 136 6.40 -13.77 -6.32
N LEU A 137 6.11 -13.23 -7.50
CA LEU A 137 6.05 -13.98 -8.75
C LEU A 137 7.28 -13.64 -9.60
N ASP A 138 8.18 -14.62 -9.76
CA ASP A 138 9.40 -14.44 -10.53
C ASP A 138 9.20 -14.87 -11.98
N PRO A 139 9.50 -14.02 -12.97
CA PRO A 139 9.52 -14.44 -14.37
C PRO A 139 10.53 -15.57 -14.60
N TYR A 140 10.07 -16.67 -15.19
CA TYR A 140 10.90 -17.82 -15.53
C TYR A 140 10.44 -18.44 -16.86
N PRO A 141 11.13 -18.15 -17.98
CA PRO A 141 12.44 -17.48 -18.07
C PRO A 141 12.39 -15.97 -17.76
N ILE A 142 13.54 -15.42 -17.35
CA ILE A 142 13.69 -13.99 -17.01
C ILE A 142 13.53 -13.10 -18.26
N GLU A 143 13.88 -13.61 -19.44
CA GLU A 143 13.80 -12.91 -20.71
C GLU A 143 13.00 -13.74 -21.73
N ILE A 144 12.13 -13.08 -22.47
CA ILE A 144 11.24 -13.68 -23.48
C ILE A 144 11.28 -12.86 -24.78
N ASN A 145 11.14 -13.51 -25.93
CA ASN A 145 11.01 -12.78 -27.20
C ASN A 145 9.64 -12.11 -27.30
N GLN A 146 9.48 -11.24 -28.29
CA GLN A 146 8.23 -10.48 -28.50
C GLN A 146 6.97 -11.35 -28.67
N ALA A 147 7.09 -12.55 -29.26
CA ALA A 147 5.99 -13.48 -29.52
C ALA A 147 5.77 -14.52 -28.41
N ASP A 148 6.66 -14.57 -27.42
CA ASP A 148 6.63 -15.59 -26.38
C ASP A 148 5.61 -15.22 -25.29
N ARG A 149 5.04 -16.24 -24.67
CA ARG A 149 4.14 -16.11 -23.52
C ARG A 149 4.96 -15.97 -22.24
N GLN A 150 4.46 -15.17 -21.30
CA GLN A 150 5.10 -15.00 -20.01
C GLN A 150 4.76 -16.16 -19.08
N LEU A 151 5.81 -16.78 -18.54
CA LEU A 151 5.73 -17.81 -17.50
C LEU A 151 6.32 -17.24 -16.21
N VAL A 152 5.71 -17.56 -15.08
CA VAL A 152 6.15 -17.14 -13.74
C VAL A 152 6.23 -18.31 -12.78
N VAL A 153 7.12 -18.19 -11.80
CA VAL A 153 7.28 -19.16 -10.72
C VAL A 153 6.85 -18.50 -9.41
N TYR A 154 5.95 -19.17 -8.71
CA TYR A 154 5.66 -18.91 -7.31
C TYR A 154 6.38 -19.93 -6.44
N ASN A 155 7.14 -19.44 -5.46
CA ASN A 155 7.76 -20.24 -4.42
C ASN A 155 7.14 -19.90 -3.06
N GLY A 156 6.77 -20.91 -2.29
CA GLY A 156 6.21 -20.75 -0.95
C GLY A 156 6.24 -22.06 -0.19
N ARG A 157 5.31 -22.23 0.76
CA ARG A 157 5.19 -23.44 1.58
C ARG A 157 3.84 -24.10 1.37
N ILE A 158 3.82 -25.43 1.28
CA ILE A 158 2.58 -26.20 1.17
C ILE A 158 1.82 -26.14 2.50
N TYR A 159 2.51 -26.42 3.61
CA TYR A 159 1.93 -26.33 4.94
C TYR A 159 1.72 -24.87 5.38
N PHE A 160 0.69 -24.63 6.19
CA PHE A 160 0.41 -23.33 6.78
C PHE A 160 1.50 -23.04 7.81
N PRO A 161 2.27 -21.95 7.68
CA PRO A 161 3.33 -21.65 8.65
C PRO A 161 2.72 -21.20 9.99
N THR A 162 2.92 -21.97 11.04
CA THR A 162 2.32 -21.71 12.37
C THR A 162 3.15 -22.29 13.51
N PRO A 163 3.27 -21.61 14.66
CA PRO A 163 3.89 -22.19 15.86
C PRO A 163 2.98 -23.20 16.58
N TYR A 164 1.76 -23.40 16.10
CA TYR A 164 0.75 -24.31 16.67
C TYR A 164 0.60 -25.58 15.83
N MET A 165 0.30 -26.71 16.49
CA MET A 165 -0.05 -27.95 15.80
C MET A 165 -1.36 -27.76 15.02
N THR A 166 -1.42 -28.31 13.81
CA THR A 166 -2.61 -28.27 12.95
C THR A 166 -3.21 -29.67 12.79
N GLU A 167 -4.47 -29.85 13.19
CA GLU A 167 -5.15 -31.15 13.11
C GLU A 167 -5.51 -31.52 11.67
N THR A 168 -6.09 -30.59 10.91
CA THR A 168 -6.42 -30.80 9.49
C THR A 168 -6.09 -29.56 8.66
N GLN A 169 -5.47 -29.76 7.49
CA GLN A 169 -5.17 -28.67 6.56
C GLN A 169 -5.54 -29.03 5.12
N THR A 170 -6.09 -28.05 4.41
CA THR A 170 -6.19 -28.05 2.95
C THR A 170 -5.54 -26.79 2.38
N THR A 171 -4.88 -26.90 1.23
CA THR A 171 -4.25 -25.75 0.57
C THR A 171 -4.59 -25.74 -0.91
N ARG A 172 -5.15 -24.64 -1.37
CA ARG A 172 -5.64 -24.47 -2.72
C ARG A 172 -4.89 -23.34 -3.41
N VAL A 173 -4.23 -23.63 -4.53
CA VAL A 173 -3.56 -22.63 -5.34
C VAL A 173 -4.43 -22.29 -6.53
N ARG A 174 -4.81 -21.02 -6.70
CA ARG A 174 -5.57 -20.52 -7.85
C ARG A 174 -4.62 -19.97 -8.89
N LEU A 175 -4.66 -20.54 -10.08
CA LEU A 175 -3.81 -20.17 -11.21
C LEU A 175 -4.40 -18.98 -11.99
N PRO A 176 -3.69 -18.38 -12.96
CA PRO A 176 -4.24 -17.38 -13.90
C PRO A 176 -5.19 -17.99 -14.94
N SER A 177 -4.93 -19.22 -15.38
CA SER A 177 -5.70 -19.93 -16.40
C SER A 177 -5.83 -21.41 -16.09
N SER A 178 -6.78 -22.09 -16.72
CA SER A 178 -6.99 -23.53 -16.52
C SER A 178 -6.01 -24.44 -17.27
N THR A 179 -5.31 -23.94 -18.29
CA THR A 179 -4.44 -24.76 -19.16
C THR A 179 -2.98 -24.28 -19.19
N GLY A 180 -2.54 -23.57 -18.15
CA GLY A 180 -1.24 -22.88 -18.15
C GLY A 180 -0.22 -23.41 -17.15
N ALA A 181 -0.49 -24.50 -16.43
CA ALA A 181 0.47 -25.04 -15.46
C ALA A 181 1.55 -25.88 -16.17
N GLU A 182 2.81 -25.42 -16.11
CA GLU A 182 3.97 -26.15 -16.64
C GLU A 182 4.47 -27.20 -15.65
N SER A 183 4.63 -26.79 -14.39
CA SER A 183 5.03 -27.70 -13.31
C SER A 183 4.51 -27.25 -11.95
N TYR A 184 4.29 -28.20 -11.07
CA TYR A 184 3.89 -27.95 -9.68
C TYR A 184 4.42 -29.07 -8.77
N THR A 185 4.64 -28.76 -7.49
CA THR A 185 5.07 -29.77 -6.50
C THR A 185 4.07 -30.92 -6.41
N LYS A 186 4.53 -32.17 -6.42
CA LYS A 186 3.67 -33.37 -6.44
C LYS A 186 3.58 -34.06 -5.07
N LEU A 187 3.34 -33.29 -4.01
CA LEU A 187 3.14 -33.83 -2.66
C LEU A 187 1.73 -34.41 -2.53
N ARG A 188 1.59 -35.73 -2.43
CA ARG A 188 0.27 -36.40 -2.37
C ARG A 188 -0.38 -36.23 -0.98
N PRO A 189 -1.72 -36.12 -0.88
CA PRO A 189 -2.68 -36.06 -1.99
C PRO A 189 -2.68 -34.68 -2.68
N VAL A 190 -2.64 -34.68 -4.01
CA VAL A 190 -2.72 -33.47 -4.84
C VAL A 190 -3.64 -33.71 -6.02
N THR A 191 -4.54 -32.77 -6.28
CA THR A 191 -5.44 -32.79 -7.44
C THR A 191 -5.32 -31.49 -8.21
N TYR A 192 -5.29 -31.58 -9.54
CA TYR A 192 -5.33 -30.43 -10.42
C TYR A 192 -6.62 -30.49 -11.22
N SER A 193 -7.50 -29.51 -10.99
CA SER A 193 -8.81 -29.44 -11.64
C SER A 193 -9.14 -27.99 -11.99
N ASP A 194 -9.61 -27.78 -13.21
CA ASP A 194 -9.92 -26.47 -13.78
C ASP A 194 -8.72 -25.50 -13.65
N ARG A 195 -8.81 -24.58 -12.68
CA ARG A 195 -7.85 -23.49 -12.43
C ARG A 195 -7.22 -23.61 -11.04
N PHE A 196 -7.40 -24.74 -10.37
CA PHE A 196 -6.99 -24.93 -8.98
C PHE A 196 -6.15 -26.18 -8.78
N ILE A 197 -5.05 -26.02 -8.04
CA ILE A 197 -4.26 -27.12 -7.52
C ILE A 197 -4.60 -27.27 -6.05
N ASN A 198 -5.25 -28.37 -5.67
CA ASN A 198 -5.63 -28.65 -4.29
C ASN A 198 -4.66 -29.66 -3.69
N TYR A 199 -4.02 -29.26 -2.60
CA TYR A 199 -3.14 -30.06 -1.75
C TYR A 199 -3.87 -30.45 -0.47
N GLY A 200 -3.72 -31.69 -0.05
CA GLY A 200 -4.39 -32.25 1.11
C GLY A 200 -5.75 -32.87 0.77
N PRO A 201 -6.53 -33.29 1.78
CA PRO A 201 -6.33 -32.99 3.20
C PRO A 201 -5.08 -33.67 3.79
N TYR A 202 -4.39 -32.96 4.67
CA TYR A 202 -3.29 -33.47 5.49
C TYR A 202 -3.70 -33.46 6.95
N ASP A 203 -3.33 -34.51 7.68
CA ASP A 203 -3.69 -34.69 9.08
C ASP A 203 -2.48 -34.55 10.00
N LYS A 204 -2.69 -33.95 11.17
CA LYS A 204 -1.72 -33.82 12.28
C LYS A 204 -0.36 -33.27 11.84
N ILE A 205 -0.38 -32.08 11.25
CA ILE A 205 0.83 -31.37 10.85
C ILE A 205 1.49 -30.77 12.10
N PRO A 206 2.80 -31.03 12.34
CA PRO A 206 3.52 -30.46 13.47
C PRO A 206 3.70 -28.94 13.33
N PRO A 207 3.96 -28.23 14.44
CA PRO A 207 4.36 -26.82 14.41
C PRO A 207 5.53 -26.55 13.47
N THR A 208 5.46 -25.43 12.76
CA THR A 208 6.55 -24.93 11.91
C THR A 208 7.66 -24.37 12.80
N ASN A 209 8.75 -25.12 12.93
CA ASN A 209 9.96 -24.67 13.63
C ASN A 209 11.15 -24.65 12.67
N ASP A 210 12.03 -23.66 12.79
CA ASP A 210 13.24 -23.49 11.94
C ASP A 210 14.18 -24.72 11.97
N ALA A 211 14.06 -25.59 12.98
CA ALA A 211 14.91 -26.77 13.19
C ALA A 211 14.29 -28.11 12.72
N ALA A 212 13.01 -28.14 12.34
CA ALA A 212 12.33 -29.39 11.96
C ALA A 212 12.10 -29.45 10.44
N GLU A 213 12.67 -30.46 9.78
CA GLU A 213 12.39 -30.75 8.36
C GLU A 213 10.90 -31.10 8.14
N SER A 214 10.27 -31.74 9.13
CA SER A 214 8.85 -32.08 9.14
C SER A 214 7.99 -30.83 9.34
N GLY A 215 7.26 -30.41 8.31
CA GLY A 215 6.39 -29.21 8.34
C GLY A 215 6.86 -28.07 7.44
N ASN A 216 8.00 -28.22 6.75
CA ASN A 216 8.60 -27.22 5.88
C ASN A 216 8.62 -27.62 4.40
N GLU A 217 7.58 -28.32 3.92
CA GLU A 217 7.49 -28.75 2.52
C GLU A 217 7.35 -27.56 1.57
N GLU A 218 8.26 -27.47 0.60
CA GLU A 218 8.32 -26.38 -0.38
C GLU A 218 7.23 -26.51 -1.46
N LEU A 219 6.53 -25.41 -1.70
CA LEU A 219 5.59 -25.25 -2.80
C LEU A 219 6.28 -24.49 -3.92
N ARG A 220 6.40 -25.12 -5.09
CA ARG A 220 6.83 -24.47 -6.32
C ARG A 220 5.78 -24.68 -7.39
N VAL A 221 5.32 -23.58 -7.99
CA VAL A 221 4.34 -23.60 -9.08
C VAL A 221 4.85 -22.75 -10.23
N HIS A 222 5.03 -23.36 -11.40
CA HIS A 222 5.44 -22.71 -12.63
C HIS A 222 4.25 -22.66 -13.59
N VAL A 223 3.83 -21.46 -13.96
CA VAL A 223 2.56 -21.25 -14.67
C VAL A 223 2.66 -20.09 -15.67
N GLU A 224 1.91 -20.19 -16.75
CA GLU A 224 1.67 -19.10 -17.69
C GLU A 224 0.84 -17.99 -17.04
N ASN A 225 1.39 -16.78 -17.01
CA ASN A 225 0.72 -15.60 -16.50
C ASN A 225 1.04 -14.38 -17.37
N ASN A 226 0.15 -14.08 -18.32
CA ASN A 226 0.23 -12.89 -19.17
C ASN A 226 -0.62 -11.72 -18.67
N THR A 227 -1.01 -11.70 -17.38
CA THR A 227 -1.61 -10.51 -16.80
C THR A 227 -0.61 -9.34 -16.84
N PRO A 228 -1.06 -8.07 -16.79
CA PRO A 228 -0.15 -6.94 -16.82
C PRO A 228 0.68 -6.87 -15.53
N PHE A 229 1.99 -7.15 -15.63
CA PHE A 229 2.94 -6.97 -14.53
C PHE A 229 3.46 -5.53 -14.55
N LEU A 230 2.70 -4.63 -13.95
CA LEU A 230 2.98 -3.20 -13.91
C LEU A 230 3.30 -2.82 -12.46
N THR A 231 4.39 -2.08 -12.27
CA THR A 231 4.77 -1.57 -10.94
C THR A 231 5.04 -0.08 -11.04
N VAL A 232 4.52 0.66 -10.07
CA VAL A 232 4.84 2.08 -9.90
C VAL A 232 6.03 2.14 -8.94
N GLU A 233 7.24 2.32 -9.47
CA GLU A 233 8.47 2.41 -8.66
C GLU A 233 8.42 3.63 -7.74
N SER A 234 7.94 4.76 -8.28
CA SER A 234 7.79 6.00 -7.53
C SER A 234 6.49 6.71 -7.89
N LEU A 235 5.70 7.02 -6.86
CA LEU A 235 4.54 7.90 -6.94
C LEU A 235 4.82 9.17 -6.15
N SER A 236 4.90 10.31 -6.83
CA SER A 236 4.91 11.62 -6.18
C SER A 236 3.55 12.27 -6.39
N ARG A 237 2.76 12.35 -5.31
CA ARG A 237 1.41 12.92 -5.31
C ARG A 237 1.42 14.27 -4.62
N THR A 238 1.10 15.33 -5.35
CA THR A 238 0.98 16.69 -4.83
C THR A 238 -0.48 17.07 -4.73
N ILE A 239 -0.92 17.48 -3.55
CA ILE A 239 -2.28 17.94 -3.25
C ILE A 239 -2.18 19.41 -2.85
N GLN A 240 -2.61 20.32 -3.72
CA GLN A 240 -2.58 21.75 -3.47
C GLN A 240 -3.97 22.27 -3.17
N ILE A 241 -4.11 22.95 -2.03
CA ILE A 241 -5.40 23.46 -1.56
C ILE A 241 -5.47 24.96 -1.81
N SER A 242 -6.51 25.40 -2.52
CA SER A 242 -6.80 26.81 -2.74
C SER A 242 -8.14 27.20 -2.12
N HIS A 243 -8.10 27.98 -1.04
CA HIS A 243 -9.30 28.55 -0.43
C HIS A 243 -9.92 29.65 -1.29
N TRP A 244 -9.10 30.40 -2.04
CA TRP A 244 -9.58 31.47 -2.91
C TRP A 244 -10.37 30.91 -4.10
N ALA A 245 -9.84 29.88 -4.78
CA ALA A 245 -10.51 29.23 -5.90
C ALA A 245 -11.59 28.22 -5.46
N GLY A 246 -11.61 27.82 -4.18
CA GLY A 246 -12.52 26.78 -3.69
C GLY A 246 -12.25 25.41 -4.32
N ALA A 247 -10.99 25.14 -4.66
CA ALA A 247 -10.57 23.97 -5.43
C ALA A 247 -9.36 23.28 -4.79
N ILE A 248 -9.24 21.99 -5.03
CA ILE A 248 -8.08 21.17 -4.67
C ILE A 248 -7.49 20.63 -5.96
N SER A 249 -6.27 21.05 -6.27
CA SER A 249 -5.54 20.57 -7.45
C SER A 249 -4.68 19.39 -7.03
N VAL A 250 -4.84 18.27 -7.71
CA VAL A 250 -4.01 17.08 -7.50
C VAL A 250 -3.15 16.87 -8.73
N GLU A 251 -1.83 16.71 -8.54
CA GLU A 251 -0.89 16.32 -9.59
C GLU A 251 -0.12 15.09 -9.11
N GLU A 252 -0.14 14.02 -9.91
CA GLU A 252 0.57 12.78 -9.64
C GLU A 252 1.64 12.60 -10.72
N THR A 253 2.90 12.47 -10.30
CA THR A 253 4.00 12.03 -11.16
C THR A 253 4.27 10.56 -10.87
N LEU A 254 4.21 9.73 -11.91
CA LEU A 254 4.32 8.28 -11.81
C LEU A 254 5.48 7.77 -12.65
N ASP A 255 6.40 7.07 -11.99
CA ASP A 255 7.45 6.27 -12.62
C ASP A 255 6.97 4.82 -12.69
N VAL A 256 6.62 4.37 -13.89
CA VAL A 256 5.97 3.07 -14.10
C VAL A 256 6.88 2.15 -14.92
N VAL A 257 7.06 0.93 -14.45
CA VAL A 257 7.88 -0.11 -15.09
C VAL A 257 7.06 -1.37 -15.30
N HIS A 258 7.30 -2.06 -16.41
CA HIS A 258 6.80 -3.42 -16.58
C HIS A 258 7.78 -4.42 -15.95
N THR A 259 7.39 -5.04 -14.83
CA THR A 259 8.22 -5.95 -14.01
C THR A 259 8.14 -7.42 -14.41
N GLY A 260 7.47 -7.72 -15.53
CA GLY A 260 7.41 -9.06 -16.09
C GLY A 260 8.71 -9.51 -16.74
N ALA A 261 8.64 -10.60 -17.51
CA ALA A 261 9.79 -11.13 -18.24
C ALA A 261 10.30 -10.10 -19.25
N LYS A 262 11.61 -9.82 -19.23
CA LYS A 262 12.24 -8.78 -20.04
C LYS A 262 12.18 -9.13 -21.53
N LEU A 263 12.07 -8.12 -22.39
CA LEU A 263 12.14 -8.34 -23.83
C LEU A 263 13.56 -8.77 -24.24
N LYS A 264 13.64 -9.95 -24.83
CA LYS A 264 14.83 -10.48 -25.48
C LYS A 264 14.80 -10.14 -26.96
N GLY A 265 15.92 -9.61 -27.47
CA GLY A 265 16.07 -9.30 -28.89
C GLY A 265 15.39 -7.98 -29.30
N PRO A 266 15.27 -7.72 -30.61
CA PRO A 266 14.74 -6.47 -31.13
C PRO A 266 13.21 -6.41 -31.04
N PHE A 267 12.68 -5.20 -30.83
CA PHE A 267 11.25 -4.94 -30.99
C PHE A 267 10.92 -4.69 -32.47
N SER A 268 10.02 -5.51 -33.02
CA SER A 268 9.47 -5.36 -34.37
C SER A 268 8.09 -4.72 -34.32
N ARG A 269 8.02 -3.44 -34.68
CA ARG A 269 6.74 -2.71 -34.80
C ARG A 269 5.82 -3.36 -35.85
N TYR A 270 6.38 -3.85 -36.94
CA TYR A 270 5.62 -4.47 -38.03
C TYR A 270 4.88 -5.72 -37.54
N GLU A 271 5.57 -6.63 -36.85
CA GLU A 271 4.95 -7.85 -36.30
C GLU A 271 3.93 -7.51 -35.22
N TYR A 272 4.23 -6.51 -34.37
CA TYR A 272 3.31 -6.03 -33.35
C TYR A 272 1.99 -5.51 -33.93
N GLN A 273 2.06 -4.81 -35.06
CA GLN A 273 0.87 -4.25 -35.72
C GLN A 273 0.13 -5.28 -36.56
N ARG A 274 0.85 -6.23 -37.19
CA ARG A 274 0.24 -7.28 -38.01
C ARG A 274 -0.53 -8.29 -37.15
N GLU A 275 0.06 -8.72 -36.05
CA GLU A 275 -0.49 -9.76 -35.17
C GLU A 275 -0.35 -9.36 -33.69
N PRO A 276 -1.12 -8.36 -33.24
CA PRO A 276 -0.99 -7.80 -31.89
C PRO A 276 -1.28 -8.80 -30.78
N VAL A 277 -2.17 -9.77 -31.01
CA VAL A 277 -2.52 -10.75 -29.97
C VAL A 277 -1.38 -11.74 -29.75
N SER A 278 -0.66 -12.14 -30.80
CA SER A 278 0.44 -13.11 -30.70
C SER A 278 1.75 -12.43 -30.30
N ASN A 279 2.10 -11.32 -30.97
CA ASN A 279 3.39 -10.64 -30.83
C ASN A 279 3.40 -9.57 -29.71
N GLY A 280 2.59 -9.76 -28.68
CA GLY A 280 2.42 -8.78 -27.62
C GLY A 280 1.48 -9.20 -26.51
N VAL A 281 1.27 -10.50 -26.29
CA VAL A 281 0.36 -11.04 -25.25
C VAL A 281 0.71 -10.48 -23.87
N SER A 282 2.00 -10.47 -23.53
CA SER A 282 2.54 -9.98 -22.26
C SER A 282 2.72 -8.45 -22.22
N SER A 283 2.60 -7.76 -23.36
CA SER A 283 2.82 -6.32 -23.44
C SER A 283 1.64 -5.51 -22.89
N ILE A 284 1.94 -4.35 -22.30
CA ILE A 284 0.95 -3.46 -21.71
C ILE A 284 0.72 -2.27 -22.65
N ARG A 285 -0.51 -2.18 -23.19
CA ARG A 285 -0.90 -1.13 -24.15
C ARG A 285 -1.53 0.09 -23.50
N SER A 286 -2.28 -0.14 -22.45
CA SER A 286 -3.07 0.87 -21.76
C SER A 286 -3.59 0.30 -20.45
N TRP A 287 -3.88 1.17 -19.51
CA TRP A 287 -4.56 0.83 -18.25
C TRP A 287 -5.63 1.87 -17.95
N LYS A 288 -6.51 1.55 -16.99
CA LYS A 288 -7.63 2.40 -16.61
C LYS A 288 -7.43 2.95 -15.22
N THR A 289 -7.38 4.27 -15.12
CA THR A 289 -7.30 5.00 -13.86
C THR A 289 -8.69 5.44 -13.44
N ARG A 290 -8.99 5.37 -12.14
CA ARG A 290 -10.29 5.76 -11.59
C ARG A 290 -10.08 6.96 -10.68
N LEU A 291 -10.53 8.12 -11.14
CA LEU A 291 -10.47 9.37 -10.42
C LEU A 291 -11.76 9.59 -9.60
N PRO A 292 -11.68 10.38 -8.51
CA PRO A 292 -12.85 10.74 -7.71
C PRO A 292 -13.95 11.43 -8.53
N ALA A 293 -15.20 11.30 -8.07
CA ALA A 293 -16.32 12.01 -8.67
C ALA A 293 -16.11 13.54 -8.64
N GLY A 294 -16.40 14.21 -9.75
CA GLY A 294 -16.23 15.66 -9.88
C GLY A 294 -14.83 16.10 -10.30
N ALA A 295 -13.92 15.17 -10.60
CA ALA A 295 -12.65 15.48 -11.24
C ALA A 295 -12.88 16.18 -12.60
N HIS A 296 -12.26 17.36 -12.77
CA HIS A 296 -12.29 18.16 -13.99
C HIS A 296 -10.88 18.71 -14.28
N ASP A 297 -10.71 19.38 -15.42
CA ASP A 297 -9.42 19.91 -15.89
C ASP A 297 -8.30 18.86 -15.90
N ILE A 298 -8.66 17.65 -16.36
CA ILE A 298 -7.75 16.51 -16.39
C ILE A 298 -6.72 16.72 -17.50
N TYR A 299 -5.43 16.64 -17.15
CA TYR A 299 -4.34 16.64 -18.10
C TYR A 299 -3.42 15.44 -17.90
N TYR A 300 -2.91 14.93 -19.01
CA TYR A 300 -2.01 13.78 -19.06
C TYR A 300 -0.83 14.13 -19.96
N ARG A 301 0.35 14.24 -19.35
CA ARG A 301 1.58 14.70 -20.01
C ARG A 301 2.78 13.88 -19.57
N ASP A 302 3.87 13.97 -20.31
CA ASP A 302 5.19 13.52 -19.87
C ASP A 302 6.16 14.70 -19.79
N GLU A 303 7.44 14.41 -19.58
CA GLU A 303 8.50 15.42 -19.52
C GLU A 303 8.67 16.19 -20.83
N ILE A 304 8.30 15.59 -21.97
CA ILE A 304 8.47 16.20 -23.31
C ILE A 304 7.19 16.86 -23.83
N GLY A 305 6.07 16.74 -23.12
CA GLY A 305 4.84 17.49 -23.40
C GLY A 305 3.56 16.67 -23.28
N ASN A 306 2.51 17.15 -23.93
CA ASN A 306 1.20 16.53 -23.85
C ASN A 306 1.17 15.13 -24.50
N ILE A 307 0.39 14.22 -23.94
CA ILE A 307 0.08 12.92 -24.54
C ILE A 307 -1.41 12.91 -24.88
N SER A 308 -1.73 12.99 -26.18
CA SER A 308 -3.12 13.03 -26.66
C SER A 308 -3.82 11.67 -26.67
N THR A 309 -3.10 10.58 -26.43
CA THR A 309 -3.67 9.23 -26.36
C THR A 309 -4.25 8.94 -24.97
N SER A 310 -5.33 9.63 -24.63
CA SER A 310 -6.14 9.35 -23.44
C SER A 310 -7.62 9.43 -23.79
N ASN A 311 -8.46 8.76 -23.00
CA ASN A 311 -9.92 8.86 -23.14
C ASN A 311 -10.55 9.00 -21.76
N VAL A 312 -11.44 9.98 -21.58
CA VAL A 312 -12.10 10.25 -20.31
C VAL A 312 -13.57 9.87 -20.42
N ARG A 313 -14.05 9.08 -19.47
CA ARG A 313 -15.45 8.70 -19.33
C ARG A 313 -15.95 9.08 -17.95
N MET A 314 -16.85 10.05 -17.92
CA MET A 314 -17.48 10.50 -16.67
C MET A 314 -18.64 9.59 -16.32
N SER A 315 -18.68 9.13 -15.07
CA SER A 315 -19.82 8.44 -14.45
C SER A 315 -20.28 9.25 -13.23
N SER A 316 -21.47 8.96 -12.71
CA SER A 316 -22.01 9.63 -11.52
C SER A 316 -21.16 9.38 -10.26
N SER A 317 -20.51 8.21 -10.17
CA SER A 317 -19.73 7.80 -9.01
C SER A 317 -18.22 8.03 -9.15
N SER A 318 -17.69 8.12 -10.37
CA SER A 318 -16.25 8.20 -10.64
C SER A 318 -15.97 8.71 -12.05
N VAL A 319 -14.76 9.20 -12.28
CA VAL A 319 -14.29 9.55 -13.63
C VAL A 319 -13.23 8.52 -14.04
N TYR A 320 -13.47 7.81 -15.14
CA TYR A 320 -12.53 6.82 -15.67
C TYR A 320 -11.64 7.47 -16.73
N VAL A 321 -10.33 7.27 -16.62
CA VAL A 321 -9.35 7.74 -17.59
C VAL A 321 -8.62 6.54 -18.15
N ASP A 322 -8.81 6.26 -19.44
CA ASP A 322 -8.03 5.28 -20.17
C ASP A 322 -6.67 5.93 -20.51
N ILE A 323 -5.60 5.45 -19.87
CA ILE A 323 -4.23 5.94 -20.07
C ILE A 323 -3.55 5.05 -21.10
N LYS A 324 -3.05 5.65 -22.19
CA LYS A 324 -2.23 4.97 -23.19
C LYS A 324 -0.87 5.67 -23.29
N PRO A 325 0.23 5.01 -22.90
CA PRO A 325 1.58 5.56 -23.06
C PRO A 325 1.97 5.71 -24.54
N ARG A 326 3.03 6.48 -24.82
CA ARG A 326 3.53 6.72 -26.20
C ARG A 326 3.94 5.44 -26.92
N PHE A 327 4.37 4.44 -26.17
CA PHE A 327 4.77 3.13 -26.66
C PHE A 327 4.23 2.04 -25.73
N PRO A 328 3.90 0.84 -26.25
CA PRO A 328 3.52 -0.28 -25.41
C PRO A 328 4.70 -0.66 -24.51
N LEU A 329 4.44 -1.02 -23.26
CA LEU A 329 5.49 -1.47 -22.36
C LEU A 329 5.69 -2.97 -22.58
N PHE A 330 6.91 -3.37 -22.91
CA PHE A 330 7.40 -4.74 -22.77
C PHE A 330 8.20 -4.86 -21.47
N GLY A 331 8.46 -6.08 -21.00
CA GLY A 331 9.16 -6.27 -19.73
C GLY A 331 10.50 -5.55 -19.69
N GLY A 332 10.74 -4.84 -18.58
CA GLY A 332 11.88 -3.98 -18.35
C GLY A 332 11.74 -2.55 -18.89
N TRP A 333 10.73 -2.25 -19.72
CA TRP A 333 10.52 -0.89 -20.23
C TRP A 333 9.88 -0.02 -19.15
N LYS A 334 10.28 1.25 -19.13
CA LYS A 334 9.82 2.26 -18.18
C LYS A 334 9.12 3.40 -18.92
N THR A 335 8.10 3.96 -18.29
CA THR A 335 7.47 5.20 -18.71
C THR A 335 7.25 6.08 -17.51
N LYS A 336 7.48 7.38 -17.68
CA LYS A 336 7.21 8.39 -16.69
C LYS A 336 6.13 9.32 -17.22
N TYR A 337 5.12 9.59 -16.43
CA TYR A 337 4.06 10.50 -16.82
C TYR A 337 3.51 11.26 -15.62
N ILE A 338 2.81 12.34 -15.94
CA ILE A 338 2.15 13.23 -15.00
C ILE A 338 0.66 13.22 -15.32
N LEU A 339 -0.15 12.91 -14.32
CA LEU A 339 -1.59 12.98 -14.36
C LEU A 339 -2.05 14.02 -13.35
N GLY A 340 -2.70 15.08 -13.81
CA GLY A 340 -3.27 16.09 -12.93
C GLY A 340 -4.76 16.29 -13.17
N TYR A 341 -5.46 16.68 -12.12
CA TYR A 341 -6.89 16.93 -12.12
C TYR A 341 -7.28 17.86 -10.97
N THR A 342 -8.39 18.57 -11.12
CA THR A 342 -8.93 19.47 -10.10
C THR A 342 -10.21 18.89 -9.52
N LEU A 343 -10.36 19.01 -8.20
CA LEU A 343 -11.55 18.63 -7.45
C LEU A 343 -12.20 19.86 -6.80
N PRO A 344 -13.54 19.97 -6.78
CA PRO A 344 -14.23 20.95 -5.95
C PRO A 344 -13.91 20.72 -4.48
N ALA A 345 -13.53 21.77 -3.74
CA ALA A 345 -13.13 21.63 -2.34
C ALA A 345 -14.27 21.14 -1.43
N LYS A 346 -15.54 21.44 -1.77
CA LYS A 346 -16.74 21.17 -0.96
C LYS A 346 -16.85 19.73 -0.43
N ASN A 347 -16.37 18.74 -1.19
CA ASN A 347 -16.53 17.33 -0.82
C ASN A 347 -15.41 16.80 0.09
N ASN A 348 -14.25 17.48 0.11
CA ASN A 348 -13.04 16.99 0.77
C ASN A 348 -12.51 17.98 1.82
N LEU A 349 -12.96 19.24 1.80
CA LEU A 349 -12.57 20.29 2.73
C LEU A 349 -13.79 20.72 3.56
N PHE A 350 -13.71 20.47 4.85
CA PHE A 350 -14.77 20.76 5.81
C PHE A 350 -14.33 21.87 6.76
N ALA A 351 -15.20 22.84 7.01
CA ALA A 351 -14.97 23.87 8.00
C ALA A 351 -15.69 23.47 9.30
N LEU A 352 -14.95 23.32 10.40
CA LEU A 352 -15.49 22.91 11.70
C LEU A 352 -16.09 24.09 12.46
N ASN A 353 -15.30 25.16 12.56
CA ASN A 353 -15.67 26.38 13.24
C ASN A 353 -15.12 27.54 12.41
N THR A 354 -16.00 28.36 11.91
CA THR A 354 -15.64 29.56 11.15
C THR A 354 -16.24 30.76 11.85
N ASN A 355 -15.44 31.39 12.70
CA ASN A 355 -15.66 32.79 12.99
C ASN A 355 -15.02 33.56 11.84
N THR A 356 -15.87 34.11 10.96
CA THR A 356 -15.51 34.80 9.70
C THR A 356 -14.46 35.89 9.85
N LEU A 357 -14.17 36.35 11.07
CA LEU A 357 -13.31 37.48 11.38
C LEU A 357 -11.99 37.12 12.09
N THR A 358 -11.85 35.96 12.73
CA THR A 358 -10.70 35.71 13.63
C THR A 358 -9.97 34.40 13.38
N ASN A 359 -10.67 33.26 13.36
CA ASN A 359 -10.08 31.92 13.19
C ASN A 359 -11.03 31.01 12.41
N GLY A 360 -10.47 30.25 11.46
CA GLY A 360 -11.16 29.17 10.75
C GLY A 360 -10.42 27.85 10.95
N ASP A 361 -11.11 26.86 11.52
CA ASP A 361 -10.58 25.51 11.67
C ASP A 361 -11.09 24.63 10.52
N TYR A 362 -10.16 24.05 9.76
CA TYR A 362 -10.46 23.27 8.57
C TYR A 362 -9.96 21.83 8.71
N ILE A 363 -10.71 20.90 8.13
CA ILE A 363 -10.35 19.50 7.98
C ILE A 363 -10.32 19.15 6.50
N LEU A 364 -9.17 18.73 6.02
CA LEU A 364 -9.02 18.05 4.73
C LEU A 364 -9.16 16.53 4.95
N ARG A 365 -10.04 15.89 4.19
CA ARG A 365 -10.16 14.44 4.15
C ARG A 365 -10.02 13.96 2.71
N MET A 366 -8.94 13.25 2.42
CA MET A 366 -8.63 12.72 1.08
C MET A 366 -7.93 11.36 1.15
N PRO A 367 -8.10 10.48 0.16
CA PRO A 367 -7.38 9.21 0.10
C PRO A 367 -5.86 9.46 0.02
N PHE A 368 -5.06 8.66 0.72
CA PHE A 368 -3.59 8.79 0.69
C PHE A 368 -3.04 8.52 -0.72
N ILE A 369 -3.47 7.44 -1.35
CA ILE A 369 -3.25 7.12 -2.77
C ILE A 369 -4.60 6.94 -3.47
N ASP A 370 -4.66 7.25 -4.77
CA ASP A 370 -5.83 6.97 -5.61
C ASP A 370 -5.62 5.71 -6.46
N HIS A 371 -6.69 5.25 -7.10
CA HIS A 371 -6.66 4.08 -7.96
C HIS A 371 -5.98 4.39 -9.30
N ILE A 372 -4.81 3.78 -9.54
CA ILE A 372 -4.04 3.96 -10.78
C ILE A 372 -4.44 2.92 -11.84
N TYR A 373 -4.51 1.64 -11.46
CA TYR A 373 -4.94 0.51 -12.28
C TYR A 373 -5.33 -0.68 -11.38
N ASP A 374 -6.07 -1.65 -11.92
CA ASP A 374 -6.52 -2.82 -11.16
C ASP A 374 -5.32 -3.66 -10.66
N ASN A 375 -5.35 -4.12 -9.41
CA ASN A 375 -4.24 -4.86 -8.77
C ASN A 375 -2.92 -4.06 -8.74
N MET A 376 -2.99 -2.75 -8.48
CA MET A 376 -1.81 -1.89 -8.45
C MET A 376 -0.80 -2.25 -7.37
N VAL A 377 0.47 -2.08 -7.74
CA VAL A 377 1.64 -2.15 -6.87
C VAL A 377 2.36 -0.82 -6.94
N ILE A 378 2.60 -0.21 -5.78
CA ILE A 378 3.40 1.00 -5.64
C ILE A 378 4.52 0.73 -4.65
N ASP A 379 5.77 0.78 -5.11
CA ASP A 379 6.93 0.49 -4.25
C ASP A 379 7.18 1.61 -3.26
N GLN A 380 7.07 2.86 -3.72
CA GLN A 380 7.22 4.04 -2.89
C GLN A 380 6.23 5.13 -3.30
N ALA A 381 5.47 5.63 -2.34
CA ALA A 381 4.64 6.83 -2.49
C ALA A 381 5.12 7.95 -1.58
N THR A 382 5.14 9.16 -2.10
CA THR A 382 5.37 10.40 -1.36
C THR A 382 4.23 11.35 -1.65
N VAL A 383 3.47 11.69 -0.62
CA VAL A 383 2.33 12.59 -0.67
C VAL A 383 2.75 13.94 -0.10
N ARG A 384 2.66 14.99 -0.91
CA ARG A 384 2.94 16.38 -0.55
C ARG A 384 1.64 17.14 -0.48
N ILE A 385 1.30 17.67 0.68
CA ILE A 385 0.07 18.43 0.90
C ILE A 385 0.46 19.90 1.04
N ILE A 386 0.22 20.69 0.01
CA ILE A 386 0.52 22.12 -0.05
C ILE A 386 -0.69 22.89 0.49
N LEU A 387 -0.50 23.51 1.65
CA LEU A 387 -1.51 24.30 2.33
C LEU A 387 -1.45 25.78 1.93
N PRO A 388 -2.51 26.57 2.16
CA PRO A 388 -2.47 28.01 1.93
C PRO A 388 -1.41 28.73 2.78
N GLU A 389 -0.88 29.83 2.26
CA GLU A 389 0.03 30.70 3.02
C GLU A 389 -0.66 31.20 4.31
N GLY A 390 0.04 31.15 5.45
CA GLY A 390 -0.52 31.54 6.75
C GLY A 390 -1.31 30.45 7.49
N ALA A 391 -1.42 29.24 6.92
CA ALA A 391 -1.95 28.07 7.64
C ALA A 391 -1.01 27.64 8.79
N ASN A 392 -1.59 27.21 9.91
CA ASN A 392 -0.84 26.75 11.09
C ASN A 392 -1.59 25.66 11.89
N ASP A 393 -1.00 25.16 12.98
CA ASP A 393 -1.49 24.06 13.84
C ASP A 393 -1.91 22.79 13.06
N PHE A 394 -0.92 22.14 12.45
CA PHE A 394 -1.15 20.94 11.62
C PHE A 394 -1.28 19.69 12.47
N ARG A 395 -2.44 19.01 12.36
CA ARG A 395 -2.67 17.71 13.00
C ARG A 395 -3.10 16.70 11.95
N VAL A 396 -2.23 15.72 11.71
CA VAL A 396 -2.49 14.65 10.74
C VAL A 396 -2.94 13.39 11.47
N THR A 397 -4.04 12.82 11.01
CA THR A 397 -4.50 11.48 11.41
C THR A 397 -4.30 10.55 10.21
N HIS A 398 -3.43 9.56 10.40
CA HIS A 398 -3.08 8.58 9.37
C HIS A 398 -4.02 7.36 9.43
N PRO A 399 -4.46 6.82 8.28
CA PRO A 399 -5.28 5.61 8.24
C PRO A 399 -4.50 4.34 8.61
N TYR A 400 -3.19 4.35 8.39
CA TYR A 400 -2.25 3.27 8.69
C TYR A 400 -0.87 3.85 9.01
N ASP A 401 0.09 2.99 9.31
CA ASP A 401 1.47 3.40 9.62
C ASP A 401 2.14 4.06 8.41
N VAL A 402 2.34 5.38 8.50
CA VAL A 402 2.92 6.26 7.48
C VAL A 402 4.03 7.07 8.13
N LYS A 403 5.15 7.24 7.43
CA LYS A 403 6.27 8.05 7.91
C LYS A 403 6.03 9.52 7.56
N ARG A 404 6.05 10.40 8.55
CA ARG A 404 6.08 11.85 8.34
C ARG A 404 7.52 12.30 8.12
N GLU A 405 7.77 12.91 6.97
CA GLU A 405 9.06 13.54 6.66
C GLU A 405 9.07 14.99 7.17
N PRO A 406 10.22 15.68 7.20
CA PRO A 406 10.28 17.09 7.56
C PRO A 406 9.34 17.93 6.70
N ASP A 407 8.66 18.89 7.34
CA ASP A 407 7.78 19.82 6.63
C ASP A 407 8.62 20.71 5.69
N GLU A 408 8.10 20.96 4.49
CA GLU A 408 8.76 21.75 3.44
C GLU A 408 8.06 23.11 3.24
N LEU A 409 8.68 24.00 2.48
CA LEU A 409 8.12 25.29 2.06
C LEU A 409 8.06 25.34 0.53
N PHE A 410 6.89 25.68 0.01
CA PHE A 410 6.64 25.80 -1.43
C PHE A 410 6.31 27.25 -1.79
N TYR A 411 6.92 27.76 -2.85
CA TYR A 411 6.68 29.10 -3.35
C TYR A 411 5.99 29.04 -4.70
N SER A 412 4.77 29.56 -4.74
CA SER A 412 3.93 29.71 -5.93
C SER A 412 3.78 31.19 -6.30
N TYR A 413 2.93 31.46 -7.28
CA TYR A 413 2.52 32.81 -7.65
C TYR A 413 1.86 33.54 -6.47
N LEU A 414 2.20 34.83 -6.32
CA LEU A 414 1.66 35.76 -5.31
C LEU A 414 1.95 35.37 -3.85
N ASP A 415 2.84 34.42 -3.61
CA ASP A 415 3.26 34.04 -2.26
C ASP A 415 4.33 34.99 -1.72
N THR A 416 4.27 35.36 -0.45
CA THR A 416 5.29 36.23 0.19
C THR A 416 6.18 35.50 1.18
N ILE A 417 5.58 34.71 2.07
CA ILE A 417 6.27 33.94 3.12
C ILE A 417 6.50 32.50 2.64
N GLY A 418 5.63 32.02 1.74
CA GLY A 418 5.62 30.66 1.22
C GLY A 418 4.53 29.80 1.86
N ARG A 419 4.15 28.74 1.15
CA ARG A 419 3.11 27.79 1.52
C ARG A 419 3.72 26.63 2.31
N PRO A 420 3.18 26.28 3.49
CA PRO A 420 3.65 25.14 4.24
C PRO A 420 3.25 23.83 3.54
N VAL A 421 4.16 22.87 3.49
CA VAL A 421 3.96 21.57 2.85
C VAL A 421 4.16 20.44 3.86
N ILE A 422 3.14 19.61 4.01
CA ILE A 422 3.23 18.39 4.81
C ILE A 422 3.63 17.24 3.90
N VAL A 423 4.73 16.57 4.23
CA VAL A 423 5.29 15.47 3.43
C VAL A 423 5.11 14.14 4.16
N LEU A 424 4.44 13.20 3.51
CA LEU A 424 4.17 11.87 4.04
C LEU A 424 4.74 10.83 3.07
N SER A 425 5.44 9.82 3.59
CA SER A 425 6.06 8.77 2.80
C SER A 425 5.62 7.38 3.27
N LYS A 426 5.41 6.48 2.31
CA LYS A 426 5.10 5.07 2.59
C LYS A 426 5.60 4.19 1.46
N LYS A 427 5.99 2.97 1.80
CA LYS A 427 6.47 1.94 0.88
C LYS A 427 5.51 0.77 0.81
N ASN A 428 5.59 0.01 -0.29
CA ASN A 428 4.87 -1.23 -0.54
C ASN A 428 3.35 -1.10 -0.38
N LEU A 429 2.71 -0.35 -1.26
CA LEU A 429 1.28 -0.09 -1.24
C LEU A 429 0.55 -0.87 -2.34
N VAL A 430 -0.70 -1.23 -2.02
CA VAL A 430 -1.66 -1.91 -2.89
C VAL A 430 -3.04 -1.25 -2.78
N GLU A 431 -4.02 -1.69 -3.57
CA GLU A 431 -5.37 -1.10 -3.62
C GLU A 431 -6.07 -0.98 -2.25
N TRP A 432 -5.83 -1.91 -1.32
CA TRP A 432 -6.36 -1.85 0.05
C TRP A 432 -5.94 -0.60 0.85
N HIS A 433 -4.89 0.10 0.40
CA HIS A 433 -4.38 1.32 1.03
C HIS A 433 -5.03 2.61 0.51
N ILE A 434 -6.03 2.52 -0.37
CA ILE A 434 -6.88 3.66 -0.76
C ILE A 434 -7.82 3.99 0.42
N GLN A 435 -7.25 4.61 1.46
CA GLN A 435 -7.95 5.02 2.66
C GLN A 435 -7.73 6.52 2.91
N PRO A 436 -8.74 7.22 3.45
CA PRO A 436 -8.62 8.65 3.69
C PRO A 436 -7.70 8.94 4.87
N PHE A 437 -6.81 9.92 4.71
CA PHE A 437 -6.18 10.62 5.82
C PHE A 437 -7.01 11.85 6.20
N GLU A 438 -6.89 12.30 7.44
CA GLU A 438 -7.47 13.57 7.89
C GLU A 438 -6.34 14.54 8.27
N LEU A 439 -6.37 15.75 7.73
CA LEU A 439 -5.45 16.82 8.09
C LEU A 439 -6.26 18.01 8.62
N ARG A 440 -6.06 18.33 9.90
CA ARG A 440 -6.62 19.51 10.53
C ARG A 440 -5.60 20.64 10.51
N TYR A 441 -6.06 21.85 10.21
CA TYR A 441 -5.24 23.05 10.25
C TYR A 441 -6.11 24.27 10.53
N ASN A 442 -5.49 25.29 11.10
CA ASN A 442 -6.10 26.59 11.27
C ASN A 442 -5.67 27.53 10.13
N TYR A 443 -6.65 28.28 9.61
CA TYR A 443 -6.42 29.28 8.57
C TYR A 443 -7.35 30.46 8.80
N LYS A 444 -6.80 31.67 8.82
CA LYS A 444 -7.59 32.89 9.05
C LYS A 444 -8.11 33.41 7.71
N PRO A 445 -9.45 33.57 7.54
CA PRO A 445 -10.01 34.05 6.28
C PRO A 445 -9.46 35.41 5.82
N PHE A 446 -9.00 36.26 6.76
CA PHE A 446 -8.38 37.54 6.44
C PHE A 446 -7.15 37.41 5.51
N TYR A 447 -6.40 36.31 5.60
CA TYR A 447 -5.25 36.08 4.72
C TYR A 447 -5.64 35.95 3.23
N LEU A 448 -6.91 35.69 2.90
CA LEU A 448 -7.38 35.70 1.52
C LEU A 448 -7.30 37.07 0.85
N LEU A 449 -7.26 38.16 1.63
CA LEU A 449 -7.12 39.52 1.11
C LEU A 449 -5.66 39.89 0.80
N GLN A 450 -4.68 39.12 1.30
CA GLN A 450 -3.27 39.41 1.14
C GLN A 450 -2.85 39.37 -0.34
N GLU A 451 -3.25 38.32 -1.07
CA GLU A 451 -2.90 38.15 -2.49
C GLU A 451 -3.46 39.31 -3.37
N PRO A 452 -4.75 39.71 -3.29
CA PRO A 452 -5.25 40.89 -4.00
C PRO A 452 -4.57 42.20 -3.58
N LEU A 453 -4.35 42.42 -2.28
CA LEU A 453 -3.71 43.65 -1.79
C LEU A 453 -2.27 43.78 -2.28
N LEU A 454 -1.55 42.67 -2.46
CA LEU A 454 -0.20 42.67 -3.01
C LEU A 454 -0.18 43.16 -4.47
N ILE A 455 -1.15 42.75 -5.29
CA ILE A 455 -1.31 43.23 -6.66
C ILE A 455 -1.64 44.72 -6.66
N VAL A 456 -2.63 45.13 -5.87
CA VAL A 456 -3.06 46.54 -5.77
C VAL A 456 -1.90 47.42 -5.30
N GLY A 457 -1.17 47.00 -4.27
CA GLY A 457 -0.01 47.71 -3.74
C GLY A 457 1.11 47.85 -4.76
N SER A 458 1.37 46.80 -5.55
CA SER A 458 2.40 46.82 -6.61
C SER A 458 2.04 47.79 -7.74
N ILE A 459 0.79 47.76 -8.21
CA ILE A 459 0.30 48.70 -9.25
C ILE A 459 0.29 50.13 -8.71
N PHE A 460 -0.18 50.34 -7.48
CA PHE A 460 -0.19 51.65 -6.84
C PHE A 460 1.22 52.21 -6.65
N GLY A 461 2.18 51.37 -6.24
CA GLY A 461 3.59 51.75 -6.14
C GLY A 461 4.19 52.17 -7.48
N LEU A 462 3.86 51.46 -8.57
CA LEU A 462 4.26 51.85 -9.92
C LEU A 462 3.68 53.22 -10.30
N CYS A 463 2.41 53.47 -10.01
CA CYS A 463 1.78 54.77 -10.26
C CYS A 463 2.48 55.90 -9.49
N ILE A 464 2.83 55.69 -8.22
CA ILE A 464 3.60 56.66 -7.42
C ILE A 464 4.97 56.91 -8.02
N LEU A 465 5.67 55.85 -8.44
CA LEU A 465 6.99 55.97 -9.06
C LEU A 465 6.94 56.77 -10.35
N VAL A 466 5.95 56.52 -11.22
CA VAL A 466 5.72 57.33 -12.44
C VAL A 466 5.43 58.79 -12.08
N MET A 467 4.57 59.04 -11.09
CA MET A 467 4.28 60.40 -10.63
C MET A 467 5.53 61.12 -10.09
N ALA A 468 6.41 60.41 -9.40
CA ALA A 468 7.67 60.95 -8.90
C ALA A 468 8.62 61.28 -10.06
N LEU A 469 8.83 60.36 -11.00
CA LEU A 469 9.70 60.56 -12.16
C LEU A 469 9.27 61.74 -13.04
N VAL A 470 7.96 61.91 -13.26
CA VAL A 470 7.44 63.05 -14.04
C VAL A 470 7.64 64.38 -13.30
N ARG A 471 7.71 64.36 -11.97
CA ARG A 471 7.92 65.57 -11.16
C ARG A 471 9.39 65.88 -10.89
N THR A 472 10.30 64.94 -11.08
CA THR A 472 11.74 65.18 -10.97
C THR A 472 12.26 65.83 -12.27
N LYS A 473 12.75 67.07 -12.17
CA LYS A 473 13.50 67.70 -13.28
C LYS A 473 14.90 67.10 -13.36
N ILE A 474 15.24 66.50 -14.49
CA ILE A 474 16.59 66.00 -14.81
C ILE A 474 17.25 66.97 -15.81
N SER A 475 17.17 68.28 -15.55
CA SER A 475 17.86 69.30 -16.34
C SER A 475 19.15 69.71 -15.62
N LEU A 476 20.29 69.66 -16.30
CA LEU A 476 21.60 70.08 -15.78
C LEU A 476 21.91 71.56 -16.03
N ASP A 477 21.08 72.26 -16.79
CA ASP A 477 21.18 73.72 -16.96
C ASP A 477 20.15 74.41 -16.06
N ASP A 478 20.54 74.70 -14.83
CA ASP A 478 19.96 75.81 -14.07
C ASP A 478 20.76 77.07 -14.44
N LYS A 479 20.26 77.80 -15.45
CA LYS A 479 20.63 79.19 -15.73
C LYS A 479 19.39 80.07 -15.72
#